data_AF-A0A932CUA6-F1
#
_entry.id   AF-A0A932CUA6-F1
#
_cell.length_a   1.000
_cell.length_b   1.000
_cell.length_c   1.000
_cell.angle_alpha   90.00
_cell.angle_beta   90.00
_cell.angle_gamma   90.00
#
_symmetry.space_group_name_H-M   'P 1'
#
loop_
_entity.id
_entity.type
_entity.pdbx_description
1 polymer ?
#
loop_
_entity_poly.entity_id
_entity_poly.type
_entity_poly.pdbx_seq_one_letter_code
_entity_poly.pdbx_strand_id
1 'polypeptide(L)' 'MSFGRNPYVSKAQAAEQKAASAPDETSRVRALRDAAHQWERAAEREKPGKQRTEYEGNARRNRALADGESASEDHQ' A
#
# COMPACT_ATOMS: atom_id res chain seq x y z
N MET A 1 -11.93 -20.94 7.28
CA MET A 1 -12.82 -20.57 6.16
C MET A 1 -13.26 -19.13 6.36
N SER A 2 -12.67 -18.16 5.65
CA SER A 2 -12.97 -16.73 5.81
C SER A 2 -13.48 -16.15 4.47
N PHE A 3 -14.66 -16.61 4.04
CA PHE A 3 -15.34 -16.21 2.80
C PHE A 3 -16.07 -14.85 2.92
N GLY A 4 -15.38 -13.85 3.45
CA GLY A 4 -15.91 -12.49 3.58
C GLY A 4 -14.85 -11.40 3.72
N ARG A 5 -13.55 -11.76 3.75
CA ARG A 5 -12.48 -10.77 3.85
C ARG A 5 -12.13 -10.26 2.45
N ASN A 6 -11.93 -8.95 2.33
CA ASN A 6 -11.53 -8.32 1.09
C ASN A 6 -10.16 -8.86 0.64
N PRO A 7 -10.07 -9.57 -0.51
CA PRO A 7 -8.83 -10.25 -0.91
C PRO A 7 -7.73 -9.27 -1.29
N TYR A 8 -8.08 -8.02 -1.59
CA TYR A 8 -7.12 -6.97 -1.90
C TYR A 8 -6.39 -6.48 -0.65
N VAL A 9 -7.00 -6.60 0.55
CA VAL A 9 -6.35 -6.21 1.82
C VAL A 9 -5.13 -7.08 2.09
N SER A 10 -5.27 -8.40 1.96
CA SER A 10 -4.14 -9.33 2.14
C SER A 10 -3.03 -9.10 1.11
N LYS A 11 -3.40 -8.76 -0.13
CA LYS A 11 -2.43 -8.42 -1.19
C LYS A 11 -1.73 -7.10 -0.91
N ALA A 12 -2.45 -6.10 -0.41
CA ALA A 12 -1.89 -4.81 -0.05
C ALA A 12 -0.89 -4.95 1.10
N GLN A 13 -1.25 -5.68 2.16
CA GLN A 13 -0.37 -5.98 3.28
C GLN A 13 0.88 -6.76 2.85
N ALA A 14 0.74 -7.73 1.96
CA ALA A 14 1.89 -8.46 1.42
C ALA A 14 2.83 -7.54 0.61
N ALA A 15 2.28 -6.59 -0.15
CA ALA A 15 3.07 -5.60 -0.89
C ALA A 15 3.76 -4.60 0.05
N GLU A 16 3.11 -4.16 1.13
CA GLU A 16 3.74 -3.32 2.18
C GLU A 16 4.90 -4.06 2.87
N GLN A 17 4.70 -5.33 3.21
CA GLN A 17 5.76 -6.14 3.81
C GLN A 17 6.94 -6.34 2.84
N LYS A 18 6.64 -6.50 1.54
CA LYS A 18 7.66 -6.53 0.49
C LYS A 18 8.41 -5.21 0.37
N ALA A 19 7.74 -4.07 0.47
CA ALA A 19 8.38 -2.77 0.49
C ALA A 19 9.29 -2.59 1.71
N ALA A 20 8.85 -3.04 2.89
CA ALA A 20 9.64 -2.98 4.11
C ALA A 20 10.88 -3.89 4.08
N SER A 21 10.81 -4.99 3.33
CA SER A 21 11.90 -5.97 3.20
C SER A 21 12.72 -5.78 1.91
N ALA A 22 12.42 -4.76 1.11
CA ALA A 22 13.11 -4.52 -0.16
C ALA A 22 14.50 -3.93 0.11
N PRO A 23 15.57 -4.50 -0.48
CA PRO A 23 16.93 -3.98 -0.32
C PRO A 23 17.16 -2.70 -1.13
N ASP A 24 16.47 -2.54 -2.26
CA ASP A 24 16.63 -1.39 -3.16
C ASP A 24 15.46 -0.42 -3.05
N GLU A 25 15.77 0.88 -3.13
CA GLU A 25 14.76 1.94 -3.12
C GLU A 25 13.79 1.80 -4.32
N THR A 26 14.29 1.43 -5.49
CA THR A 26 13.42 1.21 -6.66
C THR A 26 12.44 0.05 -6.43
N SER A 27 12.90 -1.02 -5.80
CA SER A 27 12.07 -2.19 -5.45
C SER A 27 11.05 -1.84 -4.38
N ARG A 28 11.45 -1.02 -3.39
CA ARG A 28 10.58 -0.47 -2.34
C ARG A 28 9.48 0.41 -2.94
N VAL A 29 9.84 1.40 -3.76
CA VAL A 29 8.90 2.31 -4.43
C VAL A 29 7.89 1.53 -5.28
N ARG A 30 8.34 0.53 -6.05
CA ARG A 30 7.43 -0.34 -6.83
C ARG A 30 6.46 -1.10 -5.93
N ALA A 31 6.95 -1.69 -4.85
CA ALA A 31 6.12 -2.42 -3.90
C ALA A 31 5.12 -1.50 -3.16
N LEU A 32 5.50 -0.26 -2.84
CA LEU A 32 4.60 0.74 -2.26
C LEU A 32 3.51 1.18 -3.24
N ARG A 33 3.83 1.37 -4.53
CA ARG A 33 2.83 1.66 -5.58
C ARG A 33 1.85 0.52 -5.74
N ASP A 34 2.35 -0.72 -5.76
CA ASP A 34 1.51 -1.91 -5.80
C ASP A 34 0.60 -2.00 -4.57
N ALA A 35 1.14 -1.76 -3.37
CA ALA A 35 0.36 -1.70 -2.13
C ALA A 35 -0.76 -0.66 -2.22
N ALA A 36 -0.43 0.54 -2.69
CA ALA A 36 -1.40 1.62 -2.87
C ALA A 36 -2.54 1.22 -3.82
N HIS A 37 -2.22 0.63 -4.97
CA HIS A 37 -3.24 0.15 -5.90
C HIS A 37 -4.14 -0.91 -5.28
N GLN A 38 -3.59 -1.86 -4.53
CA GLN A 38 -4.42 -2.89 -3.89
C GLN A 38 -5.32 -2.31 -2.80
N TRP A 39 -4.86 -1.30 -2.07
CA TRP A 39 -5.71 -0.58 -1.11
C TRP A 39 -6.84 0.19 -1.79
N GLU A 40 -6.62 0.81 -2.95
CA GLU A 40 -7.70 1.45 -3.73
C GLU A 40 -8.74 0.42 -4.19
N ARG A 41 -8.30 -0.72 -4.72
CA ARG A 41 -9.20 -1.82 -5.10
C ARG A 41 -9.94 -2.42 -3.89
N ALA A 42 -9.28 -2.42 -2.72
CA ALA A 42 -9.93 -2.80 -1.48
C ALA A 42 -11.04 -1.80 -1.11
N ALA A 43 -10.75 -0.50 -1.18
CA ALA A 43 -11.71 0.58 -0.90
C ALA A 43 -12.91 0.55 -1.84
N GLU A 44 -12.70 0.34 -3.15
CA GLU A 44 -13.75 0.27 -4.16
C GLU A 44 -14.75 -0.87 -3.92
N ARG A 45 -14.26 -2.00 -3.40
CA ARG A 45 -15.08 -3.19 -3.11
C ARG A 45 -15.78 -3.12 -1.75
N GLU A 46 -15.27 -2.31 -0.84
CA GLU A 46 -15.80 -2.17 0.51
C GLU A 46 -17.02 -1.25 0.53
N LYS A 47 -17.97 -1.51 1.45
CA LYS A 47 -19.13 -0.63 1.60
C LYS A 47 -18.67 0.75 2.12
N PRO A 48 -19.37 1.84 1.76
CA PRO A 48 -19.08 3.17 2.31
C PRO A 48 -19.09 3.15 3.83
N GLY A 49 -18.00 3.60 4.45
CA GLY A 49 -17.83 3.54 5.90
C GLY A 49 -16.37 3.67 6.32
N LYS A 50 -16.12 3.50 7.63
CA LYS A 50 -14.79 3.68 8.22
C LYS A 50 -13.70 2.84 7.55
N GLN A 51 -13.99 1.58 7.23
CA GLN A 51 -13.03 0.68 6.58
C GLN A 51 -12.60 1.18 5.19
N ARG A 52 -13.54 1.71 4.39
CA ARG A 52 -13.23 2.29 3.09
C ARG A 52 -12.29 3.49 3.25
N THR A 53 -12.58 4.39 4.19
CA THR A 53 -11.73 5.56 4.48
C THR A 53 -10.33 5.15 4.95
N GLU A 54 -10.23 4.10 5.78
CA GLU A 54 -8.94 3.54 6.20
C GLU A 54 -8.15 3.00 4.99
N TYR A 55 -8.80 2.26 4.09
CA TYR A 55 -8.15 1.74 2.89
C TYR A 55 -7.69 2.88 1.95
N GLU A 56 -8.53 3.89 1.73
CA GLU A 56 -8.15 5.08 0.95
C GLU A 56 -6.99 5.85 1.60
N GLY A 57 -6.96 5.92 2.95
CA GLY A 57 -5.85 6.51 3.70
C GLY A 57 -4.54 5.75 3.53
N ASN A 58 -4.59 4.41 3.60
CA ASN A 58 -3.44 3.56 3.37
C ASN A 58 -2.91 3.68 1.94
N ALA A 59 -3.81 3.75 0.95
CA ALA A 59 -3.43 3.97 -0.43
C ALA A 59 -2.66 5.29 -0.63
N ARG A 60 -3.21 6.39 -0.09
CA ARG A 60 -2.57 7.72 -0.15
C ARG A 60 -1.22 7.73 0.55
N ARG A 61 -1.13 7.14 1.74
CA ARG A 61 0.12 7.04 2.50
C ARG A 61 1.18 6.29 1.71
N ASN A 62 0.85 5.13 1.15
CA ASN A 62 1.80 4.34 0.37
C ASN A 62 2.24 5.05 -0.92
N ARG A 63 1.35 5.80 -1.59
CA ARG A 63 1.76 6.67 -2.71
C ARG A 63 2.73 7.76 -2.26
N ALA A 64 2.43 8.47 -1.17
CA ALA A 64 3.33 9.50 -0.65
C ALA A 64 4.72 8.93 -0.31
N LEU A 65 4.76 7.75 0.32
CA LEU A 65 6.02 7.03 0.58
C LEU A 65 6.75 6.66 -0.73
N ALA A 66 6.02 6.24 -1.76
CA ALA A 66 6.58 5.87 -3.06
C ALA A 66 7.08 7.05 -3.89
N ASP A 67 6.44 8.21 -3.74
CA ASP A 67 6.79 9.43 -4.46
C ASP A 67 7.93 10.22 -3.78
N GLY A 68 8.47 9.69 -2.68
CA GLY A 68 9.68 10.22 -2.04
C GLY A 68 9.42 11.10 -0.83
N GLU A 69 8.21 11.11 -0.26
CA GLU A 69 7.93 11.76 1.03
C GLU A 69 8.46 10.94 2.24
N SER A 70 9.54 10.20 2.01
CA SER A 70 10.45 9.68 3.01
C SER A 70 11.83 10.14 2.58
N ALA A 71 12.27 11.23 3.21
CA ALA A 71 13.56 11.86 2.99
C ALA A 71 14.71 10.84 2.98
N SER A 72 15.42 10.82 1.85
CA SER A 72 16.86 10.54 1.68
C SER A 72 17.11 10.75 0.18
N GLU A 73 17.42 11.96 -0.31
CA GLU A 73 18.68 12.69 -0.09
C GLU A 73 19.89 11.74 -0.18
N ASP A 74 20.52 11.81 -1.35
CA ASP A 74 21.98 11.92 -1.53
C ASP A 74 22.87 11.07 -0.62
N HIS A 75 23.48 10.04 -1.20
CA HIS A 75 24.82 9.66 -0.78
C HIS A 75 25.72 9.54 -2.01
N GLN A 76 26.72 10.43 -2.02
CA GLN A 76 27.83 10.61 -2.95
C GLN A 76 28.50 9.33 -3.44
#